data_AF-A0A350DIR2-F1
#
_entry.id   AF-A0A350DIR2-F1
#
_cell.length_a   1.000
_cell.length_b   1.000
_cell.length_c   1.000
_cell.angle_alpha   90.00
_cell.angle_beta   90.00
_cell.angle_gamma   90.00
#
_symmetry.space_group_name_H-M   'P 1'
#
loop_
_entity.id
_entity.type
_entity.pdbx_description
1 polymer ?
#
loop_
_entity_poly.entity_id
_entity_poly.type
_entity_poly.pdbx_seq_one_letter_code
_entity_poly.pdbx_strand_id
1 'polypeptide(L)'
;PFHSGPADLYREDFVRQRQAEIDACLAQLDDGRYRETMRATWHAKQGITSPFVHWGVLSEPLLTAALSCLPAAHLRACFIRLLSDLKHNRAGLPDLIQLMPDAPAGKPRYRMIEVKGPGDRLQDNQRRWIDFFCRHDMPV
;
A
#
# COMPACT_ATOMS: atom_id res chain seq x y z
N PRO A 1 26.77 -3.24 9.56
CA PRO A 1 25.35 -3.67 9.54
C PRO A 1 24.54 -2.67 8.69
N PHE A 2 24.35 -2.97 7.40
CA PHE A 2 23.84 -2.03 6.38
C PHE A 2 22.71 -2.61 5.52
N HIS A 3 22.02 -3.64 6.01
CA HIS A 3 20.93 -4.25 5.27
C HIS A 3 19.69 -3.37 5.35
N SER A 4 19.22 -2.89 4.19
CA SER A 4 17.95 -2.19 4.06
C SER A 4 16.75 -3.12 4.13
N GLY A 5 16.96 -4.44 3.97
CA GLY A 5 15.95 -5.48 4.03
C GLY A 5 16.59 -6.88 4.01
N PRO A 6 15.79 -7.95 4.11
CA PRO A 6 16.30 -9.32 4.11
C PRO A 6 16.89 -9.69 2.74
N ALA A 7 17.98 -10.45 2.73
CA ALA A 7 18.73 -10.76 1.50
C ALA A 7 17.94 -11.63 0.50
N ASP A 8 16.92 -12.34 0.98
CA ASP A 8 16.02 -13.18 0.21
C ASP A 8 14.73 -12.47 -0.24
N LEU A 9 14.57 -11.16 0.00
CA LEU A 9 13.32 -10.41 -0.26
C LEU A 9 12.67 -10.67 -1.64
N TYR A 10 13.50 -10.84 -2.67
CA TYR A 10 13.04 -11.03 -4.05
C TYR A 10 13.23 -12.48 -4.56
N ARG A 11 13.47 -13.44 -3.65
CA ARG A 11 13.45 -14.87 -3.98
C ARG A 11 12.01 -15.36 -4.03
N GLU A 12 11.74 -16.33 -4.90
CA GLU A 12 10.39 -16.86 -5.13
C GLU A 12 9.75 -17.45 -3.86
N ASP A 13 10.56 -17.95 -2.94
CA ASP A 13 10.10 -18.58 -1.71
C ASP A 13 10.03 -17.64 -0.50
N PHE A 14 10.34 -16.34 -0.67
CA PHE A 14 10.32 -15.36 0.42
C PHE A 14 9.01 -15.36 1.21
N VAL A 15 7.88 -15.31 0.48
CA VAL A 15 6.52 -15.30 1.05
C VAL A 15 6.21 -16.65 1.68
N ARG A 16 6.50 -17.75 0.98
CA ARG A 16 6.25 -19.12 1.47
C ARG A 16 6.97 -19.38 2.79
N GLN A 17 8.21 -18.92 2.94
CA GLN A 17 8.98 -19.09 4.16
C GLN A 17 8.43 -18.29 5.35
N ARG A 18 7.61 -17.26 5.12
CA ARG A 18 7.06 -16.34 6.12
C ARG A 18 5.54 -16.28 6.11
N GLN A 19 4.91 -17.34 5.60
CA GLN A 19 3.48 -17.36 5.33
C GLN A 19 2.67 -17.13 6.61
N ALA A 20 3.07 -17.78 7.71
CA ALA A 20 2.38 -17.65 9.00
C ALA A 20 2.45 -16.21 9.55
N GLU A 21 3.62 -15.56 9.48
CA GLU A 21 3.77 -14.18 9.92
C GLU A 21 3.00 -13.21 9.03
N ILE A 22 3.01 -13.43 7.72
CA ILE A 22 2.26 -12.63 6.74
C ILE A 22 0.76 -12.76 6.99
N ASP A 23 0.26 -13.98 7.16
CA ASP A 23 -1.16 -14.25 7.43
C ASP A 23 -1.60 -13.62 8.76
N ALA A 24 -0.78 -13.72 9.81
CA ALA A 24 -1.05 -13.06 11.08
C ALA A 24 -1.09 -11.53 10.96
N CYS A 25 -0.24 -10.93 10.12
CA CYS A 25 -0.29 -9.49 9.84
C CYS A 25 -1.56 -9.12 9.05
N LEU A 26 -1.90 -9.88 8.02
CA LEU A 26 -3.09 -9.64 7.19
C LEU A 26 -4.39 -9.84 7.98
N ALA A 27 -4.45 -10.78 8.93
CA ALA A 27 -5.63 -11.03 9.77
C ALA A 27 -6.05 -9.80 10.61
N GLN A 28 -5.12 -8.89 10.93
CA GLN A 28 -5.46 -7.65 11.64
C GLN A 28 -6.36 -6.70 10.81
N LEU A 29 -6.46 -6.91 9.50
CA LEU A 29 -7.39 -6.17 8.64
C LEU A 29 -8.84 -6.61 8.89
N ASP A 30 -9.07 -7.83 9.39
CA ASP A 30 -10.40 -8.38 9.62
C ASP A 30 -11.01 -7.86 10.92
N ASP A 31 -10.18 -7.64 11.95
CA ASP A 31 -10.61 -7.16 13.26
C ASP A 31 -10.33 -5.68 13.52
N GLY A 32 -9.67 -4.99 12.57
CA GLY A 32 -9.41 -3.56 12.63
C GLY A 32 -8.18 -3.14 13.45
N ARG A 33 -7.50 -4.08 14.13
CA ARG A 33 -6.28 -3.79 14.93
C ARG A 33 -5.14 -3.23 14.09
N TYR A 34 -5.16 -3.45 12.77
CA TYR A 34 -4.13 -2.95 11.86
C TYR A 34 -3.88 -1.44 11.99
N ARG A 35 -4.91 -0.65 12.32
CA ARG A 35 -4.79 0.81 12.46
C ARG A 35 -3.87 1.19 13.61
N GLU A 36 -4.03 0.53 14.76
CA GLU A 36 -3.18 0.77 15.93
C GLU A 36 -1.78 0.22 15.69
N THR A 37 -1.67 -0.99 15.16
CA THR A 37 -0.38 -1.61 14.80
C THR A 37 0.43 -0.74 13.85
N MET A 38 -0.19 -0.17 12.81
CA MET A 38 0.50 0.70 11.86
C MET A 38 0.96 2.02 12.50
N ARG A 39 0.15 2.65 13.37
CA ARG A 39 0.59 3.84 14.13
C ARG A 39 1.73 3.53 15.09
N ALA A 40 1.61 2.47 15.87
CA ALA A 40 2.66 2.04 16.79
C ALA A 40 3.96 1.71 16.05
N THR A 41 3.87 1.03 14.90
CA THR A 41 5.02 0.74 14.03
C THR A 41 5.65 2.02 13.51
N TRP A 42 4.85 3.01 13.10
CA TRP A 42 5.35 4.29 12.62
C TRP A 42 6.19 4.99 13.71
N HIS A 43 5.68 5.10 14.94
CA HIS A 43 6.43 5.71 16.05
C HIS A 43 7.69 4.93 16.41
N ALA A 44 7.61 3.59 16.44
CA ALA A 44 8.72 2.75 16.88
C ALA A 44 9.84 2.61 15.83
N LYS A 45 9.56 2.85 14.55
CA LYS A 45 10.46 2.53 13.43
C LYS A 45 10.82 3.73 12.54
N GLN A 46 10.30 4.91 12.84
CA GLN A 46 10.63 6.16 12.12
C GLN A 46 12.15 6.30 11.93
N GLY A 47 12.57 6.59 10.70
CA GLY A 47 13.98 6.75 10.31
C GLY A 47 14.76 5.45 10.03
N ILE A 48 14.18 4.26 10.29
CA ILE A 48 14.86 2.99 9.98
C ILE A 48 14.68 2.64 8.50
N THR A 49 15.79 2.49 7.76
CA THR A 49 15.75 2.10 6.35
C THR A 49 14.96 0.81 6.12
N SER A 50 14.04 0.83 5.17
CA SER A 50 13.14 -0.28 4.81
C SER A 50 12.88 -0.25 3.30
N PRO A 51 12.70 -1.41 2.61
CA PRO A 51 12.46 -1.44 1.18
C PRO A 51 11.08 -0.89 0.77
N PHE A 52 10.13 -0.79 1.71
CA PHE A 52 8.74 -0.46 1.42
C PHE A 52 8.24 0.80 2.14
N VAL A 53 9.01 1.36 3.07
CA VAL A 53 8.56 2.54 3.86
C VAL A 53 9.39 3.76 3.50
N HIS A 54 8.72 4.75 2.92
CA HIS A 54 9.31 6.03 2.53
C HIS A 54 9.04 7.10 3.60
N TRP A 55 9.87 7.12 4.65
CA TRP A 55 9.67 8.00 5.82
C TRP A 55 9.62 9.50 5.49
N GLY A 56 10.35 9.95 4.46
CA GLY A 56 10.36 11.36 4.05
C GLY A 56 9.03 11.86 3.49
N VAL A 57 8.13 10.96 3.08
CA VAL A 57 6.80 11.30 2.54
C VAL A 57 5.70 10.94 3.54
N LEU A 58 5.87 9.85 4.30
CA LEU A 58 4.85 9.33 5.21
C LEU A 58 4.89 10.03 6.58
N SER A 59 4.28 11.22 6.67
CA SER A 59 4.04 11.90 7.95
C SER A 59 2.94 11.20 8.77
N GLU A 60 2.93 11.42 10.09
CA GLU A 60 1.90 10.87 10.98
C GLU A 60 0.48 11.38 10.65
N PRO A 61 0.26 12.68 10.34
CA PRO A 61 -1.04 13.15 9.87
C PRO A 61 -1.49 12.46 8.57
N LEU A 62 -0.57 12.24 7.62
CA LEU A 62 -0.88 11.53 6.37
C LEU A 62 -1.27 10.08 6.65
N LEU A 63 -0.52 9.38 7.50
CA LEU A 63 -0.85 8.01 7.92
C LEU A 63 -2.23 7.95 8.57
N THR A 64 -2.53 8.88 9.48
CA THR A 64 -3.82 8.94 10.19
C THR A 64 -4.98 9.19 9.23
N ALA A 65 -4.83 10.14 8.29
CA ALA A 65 -5.83 10.40 7.27
C ALA A 65 -6.05 9.18 6.36
N ALA A 66 -4.96 8.51 5.95
CA ALA A 66 -5.04 7.32 5.10
C ALA A 66 -5.77 6.16 5.79
N LEU A 67 -5.45 5.87 7.05
CA LEU A 67 -6.10 4.82 7.86
C LEU A 67 -7.59 5.10 8.13
N SER A 68 -7.99 6.37 8.06
CA SER A 68 -9.37 6.81 8.20
C SER A 68 -10.17 6.68 6.90
N CYS A 69 -9.52 6.84 5.75
CA CYS A 69 -10.19 6.89 4.44
C CYS A 69 -10.14 5.56 3.68
N LEU A 70 -9.08 4.77 3.84
CA LEU A 70 -8.85 3.54 3.09
C LEU A 70 -9.60 2.35 3.71
N PRO A 71 -10.48 1.66 2.96
CA PRO A 71 -11.11 0.42 3.42
C PRO A 71 -10.08 -0.70 3.65
N ALA A 72 -10.26 -1.50 4.70
CA ALA A 72 -9.38 -2.63 5.01
C ALA A 72 -9.32 -3.66 3.87
N ALA A 73 -10.44 -3.88 3.17
CA ALA A 73 -10.51 -4.75 2.00
C ALA A 73 -9.60 -4.28 0.85
N HIS A 74 -9.50 -2.96 0.64
CA HIS A 74 -8.64 -2.40 -0.42
C HIS A 74 -7.17 -2.54 -0.05
N LEU A 75 -6.82 -2.31 1.22
CA LEU A 75 -5.48 -2.57 1.74
C LEU A 75 -5.10 -4.05 1.57
N ARG A 76 -5.99 -4.97 1.94
CA ARG A 76 -5.79 -6.42 1.78
C ARG A 76 -5.48 -6.78 0.32
N ALA A 77 -6.32 -6.32 -0.61
CA ALA A 77 -6.14 -6.60 -2.03
C ALA A 77 -4.79 -6.06 -2.56
N CYS A 78 -4.41 -4.84 -2.20
CA CYS A 78 -3.09 -4.28 -2.56
C CYS A 78 -1.94 -5.09 -1.97
N PHE A 79 -2.00 -5.48 -0.70
CA PHE A 79 -0.95 -6.27 -0.05
C PHE A 79 -0.82 -7.66 -0.68
N ILE A 80 -1.92 -8.34 -0.97
CA ILE A 80 -1.90 -9.65 -1.65
C ILE A 80 -1.25 -9.52 -3.04
N ARG A 81 -1.61 -8.49 -3.81
CA ARG A 81 -0.99 -8.24 -5.12
C ARG A 81 0.50 -7.94 -5.01
N LEU A 82 0.93 -7.17 -4.01
CA LEU A 82 2.35 -6.93 -3.78
C LEU A 82 3.07 -8.24 -3.44
N LEU A 83 2.52 -9.04 -2.53
CA LEU A 83 3.10 -10.32 -2.10
C LEU A 83 3.15 -11.36 -3.21
N SER A 84 2.23 -11.32 -4.19
CA SER A 84 2.27 -12.27 -5.32
C SER A 84 3.51 -12.07 -6.20
N ASP A 85 4.06 -10.86 -6.26
CA ASP A 85 5.30 -10.55 -6.96
C ASP A 85 5.89 -9.20 -6.51
N LEU A 86 6.68 -9.22 -5.43
CA LEU A 86 7.25 -8.01 -4.83
C LEU A 86 8.16 -7.24 -5.80
N LYS A 87 8.83 -7.95 -6.73
CA LYS A 87 9.77 -7.34 -7.65
C LYS A 87 9.03 -6.53 -8.73
N HIS A 88 7.97 -7.09 -9.29
CA HIS A 88 7.27 -6.49 -10.44
C HIS A 88 6.06 -5.64 -10.05
N ASN A 89 5.47 -5.83 -8.87
CA ASN A 89 4.28 -5.07 -8.44
C ASN A 89 4.59 -3.85 -7.56
N ARG A 90 5.84 -3.64 -7.13
CA ARG A 90 6.22 -2.47 -6.30
C ARG A 90 6.14 -1.10 -6.97
N ALA A 91 5.93 -1.05 -8.30
CA ALA A 91 5.91 0.18 -9.08
C ALA A 91 4.69 0.22 -10.02
N GLY A 92 4.31 1.43 -10.43
CA GLY A 92 3.14 1.67 -11.31
C GLY A 92 1.85 2.02 -10.56
N LEU A 93 1.92 2.31 -9.26
CA LEU A 93 0.80 2.95 -8.55
C LEU A 93 0.56 4.36 -9.14
N PRO A 94 -0.69 4.87 -9.10
CA PRO A 94 -1.03 6.23 -9.51
C PRO A 94 -0.21 7.30 -8.79
N ASP A 95 0.10 8.38 -9.50
CA ASP A 95 0.95 9.46 -8.99
C ASP A 95 0.43 10.10 -7.70
N LEU A 96 -0.89 10.28 -7.59
CA LEU A 96 -1.52 10.96 -6.47
C LEU A 96 -2.57 10.08 -5.78
N ILE A 97 -2.72 10.31 -4.49
CA ILE A 97 -3.88 9.90 -3.71
C ILE A 97 -4.50 11.12 -3.03
N GLN A 98 -5.79 11.34 -3.26
CA GLN A 98 -6.58 12.35 -2.58
C GLN A 98 -7.36 11.68 -1.46
N LEU A 99 -7.19 12.16 -0.23
CA LEU A 99 -7.92 11.69 0.96
C LEU A 99 -9.00 12.71 1.33
N MET A 100 -10.23 12.25 1.54
CA MET A 100 -11.41 13.06 1.78
C MET A 100 -12.13 12.53 3.03
N PRO A 101 -11.60 12.80 4.24
CA PRO A 101 -12.16 12.26 5.47
C PRO A 101 -13.61 12.70 5.70
N ASP A 102 -13.99 13.89 5.22
CA ASP A 102 -15.32 14.48 5.40
C ASP A 102 -16.27 14.22 4.21
N ALA A 103 -15.93 13.28 3.32
CA ALA A 103 -16.80 12.94 2.19
C ALA A 103 -18.18 12.46 2.69
N PRO A 104 -19.29 12.85 2.01
CA PRO A 104 -20.63 12.42 2.39
C PRO A 104 -20.77 10.90 2.47
N ALA A 105 -21.67 10.42 3.32
CA ALA A 105 -21.99 9.00 3.41
C ALA A 105 -22.36 8.42 2.03
N GLY A 106 -21.83 7.24 1.71
CA GLY A 106 -22.02 6.60 0.40
C GLY A 106 -21.15 7.16 -0.73
N LYS A 107 -20.29 8.16 -0.47
CA LYS A 107 -19.25 8.59 -1.42
C LYS A 107 -17.88 8.02 -1.03
N PRO A 108 -16.99 7.77 -2.00
CA PRO A 108 -15.62 7.37 -1.71
C PRO A 108 -14.90 8.43 -0.86
N ARG A 109 -14.18 7.97 0.18
CA ARG A 109 -13.35 8.84 1.03
C ARG A 109 -11.92 8.98 0.52
N TYR A 110 -11.60 8.38 -0.62
CA TYR A 110 -10.34 8.59 -1.30
C TYR A 110 -10.50 8.41 -2.81
N ARG A 111 -9.53 8.91 -3.57
CA ARG A 111 -9.37 8.66 -5.00
C ARG A 111 -7.88 8.61 -5.35
N MET A 112 -7.48 7.66 -6.19
CA MET A 112 -6.17 7.62 -6.80
C MET A 112 -6.22 8.32 -8.16
N ILE A 113 -5.17 9.05 -8.54
CA ILE A 113 -5.16 9.87 -9.75
C ILE A 113 -3.80 9.68 -10.42
N GLU A 114 -3.81 9.24 -11.67
CA GLU A 114 -2.64 9.16 -12.53
C GLU A 114 -2.60 10.41 -13.42
N VAL A 115 -1.51 11.17 -13.37
CA VAL A 115 -1.34 12.42 -14.11
C VAL A 115 -0.52 12.16 -15.37
N LYS A 116 -0.96 12.72 -16.50
CA LYS A 116 -0.22 12.65 -17.77
C LYS A 116 -0.01 14.02 -18.37
N GLY A 117 1.23 14.34 -18.69
CA GLY A 117 1.56 15.54 -19.46
C GLY A 117 1.14 15.40 -20.93
N PRO A 118 1.13 16.49 -21.69
CA PRO A 118 0.92 16.44 -23.13
C PRO A 118 1.93 15.51 -23.81
N GLY A 119 1.43 14.48 -24.52
CA GLY A 119 2.26 13.50 -25.21
C GLY A 119 2.64 12.26 -24.39
N ASP A 120 2.41 12.27 -23.08
CA ASP A 120 2.68 11.10 -22.22
C ASP A 120 1.64 10.01 -22.40
N ARG A 121 2.09 8.76 -22.26
CA ARG A 121 1.24 7.57 -22.29
C ARG A 121 1.34 6.83 -20.98
N LEU A 122 0.30 6.07 -20.64
CA LEU A 122 0.37 5.11 -19.56
C LEU A 122 1.46 4.08 -19.84
N GLN A 123 2.30 3.82 -18.84
CA GLN A 123 3.24 2.70 -18.86
C GLN A 123 2.50 1.39 -18.57
N ASP A 124 3.08 0.25 -18.95
CA ASP A 124 2.39 -1.03 -18.83
C ASP A 124 2.15 -1.47 -17.38
N ASN A 125 3.06 -1.18 -16.47
CA ASN A 125 2.86 -1.42 -15.03
C ASN A 125 1.74 -0.54 -14.45
N GLN A 126 1.62 0.71 -14.90
CA GLN A 126 0.51 1.60 -14.52
C GLN A 126 -0.83 1.06 -15.02
N ARG A 127 -0.91 0.63 -16.28
CA ARG A 127 -2.11 -0.03 -16.83
C ARG A 127 -2.52 -1.24 -16.00
N ARG A 128 -1.57 -2.09 -15.61
CA ARG A 128 -1.84 -3.28 -14.78
C ARG A 128 -2.38 -2.92 -13.39
N TRP A 129 -1.92 -1.83 -12.77
CA TRP A 129 -2.45 -1.37 -11.48
C TRP A 129 -3.84 -0.74 -11.62
N ILE A 130 -4.06 0.09 -12.64
CA ILE A 130 -5.37 0.70 -12.91
C ILE A 130 -6.42 -0.37 -13.18
N ASP A 131 -6.12 -1.34 -14.05
CA ASP A 131 -7.01 -2.47 -14.33
C ASP A 131 -7.30 -3.30 -13.07
N PHE A 132 -6.30 -3.51 -12.20
CA PHE A 132 -6.50 -4.14 -10.90
C PHE A 132 -7.45 -3.33 -10.01
N PHE A 133 -7.28 -2.01 -9.91
CA PHE A 133 -8.16 -1.15 -9.13
C PHE A 133 -9.61 -1.17 -9.64
N CYS A 134 -9.81 -1.10 -10.96
CA CYS A 134 -11.13 -1.20 -11.57
C CYS A 134 -11.82 -2.53 -11.23
N ARG A 135 -11.10 -3.67 -11.26
CA ARG A 135 -11.67 -4.99 -10.92
C ARG A 135 -12.04 -5.16 -9.45
N HIS A 136 -11.51 -4.31 -8.58
CA HIS A 136 -11.77 -4.32 -7.15
C HIS A 136 -12.65 -3.15 -6.70
N ASP A 137 -13.31 -2.45 -7.65
CA ASP A 137 -14.14 -1.27 -7.39
C ASP A 137 -13.41 -0.19 -6.58
N MET A 138 -12.09 -0.10 -6.76
CA MET A 138 -11.26 0.91 -6.09
C MET A 138 -11.30 2.23 -6.89
N PRO A 139 -11.48 3.39 -6.24
CA PRO A 139 -11.56 4.67 -6.93
C PRO A 139 -10.20 5.08 -7.52
N VAL A 140 -10.05 4.93 -8.82
CA VAL A 140 -8.93 5.37 -9.68
C VAL A 140 -9.47 6.20 -10.85
#